data_AF-A0A2H3BLL2-F1
#
_entry.id   AF-A0A2H3BLL2-F1
#
_cell.length_a   1.000
_cell.length_b   1.000
_cell.length_c   1.000
_cell.angle_alpha   90.00
_cell.angle_beta   90.00
_cell.angle_gamma   90.00
#
_symmetry.space_group_name_H-M   'P 1'
#
loop_
_entity.id
_entity.type
_entity.pdbx_description
1 polymer ?
#
loop_
_entity_poly.entity_id
_entity_poly.type
_entity_poly.pdbx_seq_one_letter_code
_entity_poly.pdbx_strand_id
1 'polypeptide(L)' 'DSGLPMSFWGDAVLTAAYTRRRLPTSTLPDGKTPHEAMHNEIPDLSHLRRWGCQCFVTIP' A
#
# COMPACT_ATOMS: atom_id res chain seq x y z
N ASP A 1 8.77 1.40 14.49
CA ASP A 1 8.44 2.75 14.01
C ASP A 1 9.36 3.11 12.84
N SER A 2 8.91 3.92 11.89
CA SER A 2 9.66 4.26 10.66
C SER A 2 10.69 5.38 10.83
N GLY A 3 10.65 6.11 11.96
CA GLY A 3 11.59 7.20 12.25
C GLY A 3 11.40 8.45 11.38
N LEU A 4 10.31 8.52 10.60
CA LEU A 4 10.00 9.66 9.76
C LEU A 4 9.41 10.84 10.57
N PRO A 5 9.61 12.09 10.12
CA PRO A 5 8.97 13.27 10.72
C PRO A 5 7.44 13.19 10.70
N MET A 6 6.79 13.89 11.64
CA MET A 6 5.32 13.92 11.76
C MET A 6 4.60 14.44 10.51
N SER A 7 5.29 15.23 9.67
CA SER A 7 4.76 15.71 8.39
C SER A 7 4.34 14.57 7.45
N PHE A 8 4.94 13.38 7.58
CA PHE A 8 4.63 12.20 6.76
C PHE A 8 3.48 11.35 7.31
N TRP A 9 2.85 11.75 8.41
CA TRP A 9 1.77 10.96 9.00
C TRP A 9 0.59 10.76 8.04
N GLY A 10 0.23 11.80 7.26
CA GLY A 10 -0.82 11.69 6.24
C GLY A 10 -0.48 10.64 5.18
N ASP A 11 0.74 10.67 4.67
CA ASP A 11 1.23 9.69 3.69
C ASP A 11 1.30 8.26 4.27
N ALA A 12 1.63 8.14 5.56
CA ALA A 12 1.62 6.85 6.26
C ALA A 12 0.20 6.24 6.31
N VAL A 13 -0.81 7.06 6.64
CA VAL A 13 -2.22 6.64 6.65
C VAL A 13 -2.68 6.23 5.25
N LEU A 14 -2.32 7.03 4.23
CA LEU A 14 -2.64 6.71 2.84
C LEU A 14 -1.99 5.40 2.38
N THR A 15 -0.72 5.19 2.72
CA THR A 15 0.01 3.95 2.39
C THR A 15 -0.61 2.73 3.09
N ALA A 16 -0.99 2.86 4.36
CA ALA A 16 -1.68 1.80 5.09
C ALA A 16 -3.04 1.45 4.45
N ALA A 17 -3.83 2.45 4.09
CA ALA A 17 -5.10 2.25 3.41
C ALA A 17 -4.93 1.61 2.01
N TYR A 18 -3.94 2.08 1.24
CA TYR A 18 -3.59 1.55 -0.07
C TYR A 18 -3.21 0.06 0.00
N THR A 19 -2.37 -0.29 0.98
CA THR A 19 -1.92 -1.67 1.21
C THR A 19 -3.10 -2.53 1.64
N ARG A 20 -3.92 -2.07 2.59
CA ARG A 20 -5.10 -2.82 3.07
C ARG A 20 -6.10 -3.15 1.96
N ARG A 21 -6.29 -2.25 0.98
CA ARG A 21 -7.19 -2.51 -0.16
C ARG A 21 -6.69 -3.59 -1.12
N ARG A 22 -5.39 -3.91 -1.09
CA ARG A 22 -4.74 -4.93 -1.93
C ARG A 22 -4.32 -6.18 -1.15
N LEU A 23 -4.64 -6.23 0.14
CA LEU A 23 -4.49 -7.43 0.94
C LEU A 23 -5.78 -8.27 0.88
N PRO A 24 -5.67 -9.60 0.96
CA PRO A 24 -6.82 -10.48 1.04
C PRO A 24 -7.60 -10.15 2.31
N THR A 25 -8.93 -10.12 2.22
CA THR A 25 -9.78 -9.84 3.38
C THR A 25 -10.71 -11.02 3.63
N SER A 26 -10.88 -11.40 4.91
CA SER A 26 -11.82 -12.46 5.30
C SER A 26 -13.29 -12.12 4.98
N THR A 27 -13.58 -10.83 4.78
CA THR A 27 -14.92 -10.36 4.39
C THR A 27 -15.30 -10.70 2.95
N LEU A 28 -14.32 -10.99 2.09
CA LEU A 28 -14.56 -11.39 0.70
C LEU A 28 -14.34 -12.91 0.55
N PRO A 29 -15.17 -13.59 -0.26
CA PRO A 29 -14.98 -15.00 -0.55
C PRO A 29 -13.64 -15.25 -1.27
N ASP A 30 -13.12 -16.47 -1.12
CA ASP A 30 -11.91 -16.97 -1.78
C ASP A 30 -10.62 -16.15 -1.51
N GLY A 31 -10.59 -15.37 -0.43
CA GLY A 31 -9.43 -14.53 -0.10
C GLY A 31 -9.21 -13.40 -1.09
N LYS A 32 -10.25 -12.97 -1.83
CA LYS A 32 -10.13 -11.85 -2.78
C LYS A 32 -9.80 -10.55 -2.07
N THR A 33 -9.01 -9.74 -2.74
CA THR A 33 -8.71 -8.37 -2.31
C THR A 33 -9.88 -7.44 -2.69
N PRO A 34 -10.15 -6.39 -1.90
CA PRO A 34 -11.11 -5.36 -2.28
C PRO A 34 -10.80 -4.73 -3.65
N HIS A 35 -9.51 -4.62 -4.00
CA HIS A 35 -9.06 -4.16 -5.31
C HIS A 35 -9.55 -5.06 -6.44
N GLU A 36 -9.36 -6.37 -6.32
CA GLU A 36 -9.85 -7.37 -7.28
C GLU A 36 -11.36 -7.33 -7.41
N ALA A 37 -12.10 -7.21 -6.31
CA ALA A 37 -13.56 -7.17 -6.38
C ALA A 37 -14.10 -5.90 -7.05
N MET A 38 -13.39 -4.78 -6.94
CA MET A 38 -13.82 -3.51 -7.53
C MET A 38 -13.39 -3.35 -9.00
N HIS A 39 -12.19 -3.83 -9.36
CA HIS A 39 -11.60 -3.61 -10.69
C HIS A 39 -11.53 -4.89 -11.53
N ASN A 40 -11.89 -6.05 -10.97
CA ASN A 40 -11.76 -7.38 -11.59
C ASN A 40 -10.32 -7.68 -12.06
N GLU A 41 -9.33 -7.08 -11.41
CA GLU A 41 -7.91 -7.21 -11.74
C GLU A 41 -7.09 -7.55 -10.48
N ILE A 42 -6.19 -8.54 -10.62
CA ILE A 42 -5.24 -8.92 -9.57
C ILE A 42 -4.20 -7.81 -9.43
N PRO A 43 -4.09 -7.15 -8.27
CA PRO A 43 -3.13 -6.07 -8.09
C PRO A 43 -1.70 -6.61 -8.18
N ASP A 44 -0.90 -6.04 -9.07
CA ASP A 44 0.56 -6.19 -8.98
C ASP A 44 1.06 -5.47 -7.73
N LEU A 45 1.88 -6.15 -6.93
CA LEU A 45 2.50 -5.64 -5.71
C LEU A 45 4.02 -5.56 -5.82
N SER A 46 4.59 -5.83 -6.99
CA SER A 46 6.04 -5.82 -7.24
C SER A 46 6.68 -4.45 -7.00
N HIS A 47 5.90 -3.37 -7.15
CA HIS A 47 6.34 -2.01 -6.87
C HIS A 47 6.28 -1.64 -5.38
N LEU A 48 5.62 -2.43 -4.55
CA LEU A 48 5.42 -2.10 -3.14
C LEU A 48 6.75 -2.16 -2.38
N ARG A 49 7.05 -1.10 -1.63
CA ARG A 49 8.20 -1.03 -0.73
C ARG A 49 7.75 -0.81 0.70
N ARG A 50 8.59 -1.19 1.66
CA ARG A 50 8.35 -0.93 3.07
C ARG A 50 8.25 0.58 3.29
N TRP A 51 7.23 1.01 4.02
CA TRP A 51 7.11 2.40 4.44
C TRP A 51 8.38 2.88 5.17
N GLY A 52 8.92 4.03 4.76
CA GLY A 52 10.18 4.58 5.29
C GLY A 52 11.47 3.91 4.79
N CYS A 53 11.42 3.13 3.70
CA CYS A 53 12.66 2.69 3.05
C CYS A 53 13.45 3.86 2.46
N GLN A 54 14.76 3.71 2.36
CA GLN A 54 15.60 4.68 1.64
C GLN A 54 15.19 4.75 0.17
N CYS A 55 15.05 5.96 -0.35
CA CYS A 55 14.77 6.25 -1.76
C CYS A 55 15.79 7.25 -2.30
N PHE A 56 16.07 7.18 -3.60
CA PHE A 56 16.93 8.12 -4.30
C PHE A 56 16.07 9.00 -5.18
N VAL A 57 16.23 10.32 -5.05
CA VAL A 57 15.54 11.29 -5.90
C VAL A 57 16.45 11.58 -7.09
N THR A 58 15.96 11.36 -8.30
CA THR A 58 16.65 11.79 -9.52
C THR A 58 16.42 13.29 -9.67
N ILE A 59 17.49 14.08 -9.50
CA ILE A 59 17.47 15.53 -9.72
C ILE A 59 17.83 15.74 -11.20
N PRO A 60 16.99 16.43 -11.99
CA PRO A 60 17.25 16.69 -13.41
C PRO A 60 18.43 17.63 -13.65
#